data_AF-A0A7X1HI32-F1
#
_entry.id   AF-A0A7X1HI32-F1
#
_cell.length_a   1.000
_cell.length_b   1.000
_cell.length_c   1.000
_cell.angle_alpha   90.00
_cell.angle_beta   90.00
_cell.angle_gamma   90.00
#
_symmetry.space_group_name_H-M   'P 1'
#
loop_
_entity.id
_entity.type
_entity.pdbx_description
1 polymer ?
#
loop_
_entity_poly.entity_id
_entity_poly.type
_entity_poly.pdbx_seq_one_letter_code
_entity_poly.pdbx_strand_id
1 'polypeptide(L)' 'MKKTAKSINFAQVIEVEFEIIDEKCPMPVRVIKQYQTLEGKIIGIIDPMDNYSLINIEYSYKK' A
#
# COMPACT_ATOMS: atom_id res chain seq x y z
N MET A 1 17.55 19.93 14.13
CA MET A 1 18.33 19.79 12.88
C MET A 1 17.44 20.17 11.70
N LYS A 2 17.87 21.10 10.82
CA LYS A 2 17.14 21.44 9.59
C LYS A 2 17.31 20.30 8.58
N LYS A 3 16.22 19.72 8.08
CA LYS A 3 16.24 18.76 6.99
C LYS A 3 16.44 19.54 5.68
N THR A 4 17.59 19.37 5.03
CA THR A 4 17.86 19.93 3.69
C THR A 4 17.61 18.85 2.65
N ALA A 5 16.75 19.13 1.67
CA ALA A 5 16.54 18.22 0.54
C ALA A 5 17.82 18.17 -0.31
N LYS A 6 18.39 16.97 -0.50
CA LYS A 6 19.65 16.77 -1.23
C LYS A 6 19.48 16.72 -2.75
N SER A 7 18.30 16.35 -3.25
CA SER A 7 18.00 16.24 -4.68
C SER A 7 16.49 16.19 -4.91
N ILE A 8 16.01 16.83 -5.98
CA ILE A 8 14.61 16.78 -6.42
C ILE A 8 14.61 16.16 -7.82
N ASN A 9 13.88 15.07 -8.00
CA ASN A 9 13.68 14.42 -9.30
C ASN A 9 12.21 14.53 -9.69
N PHE A 10 11.95 15.01 -10.90
CA PHE A 10 10.62 15.04 -11.48
C PHE A 10 10.45 13.81 -12.36
N ALA A 11 9.41 13.02 -12.09
CA ALA A 11 9.10 11.81 -12.84
C ALA A 11 7.60 11.80 -13.18
N GLN A 12 7.26 11.37 -14.39
CA GLN A 12 5.88 11.06 -14.75
C GLN A 12 5.50 9.72 -14.13
N VAL A 13 4.34 9.68 -13.49
CA VAL A 13 3.84 8.51 -12.76
C VAL A 13 2.47 8.11 -13.26
N ILE A 14 2.21 6.81 -13.23
CA ILE A 14 0.88 6.22 -13.39
C ILE A 14 0.41 5.82 -12.00
N GLU A 15 -0.80 6.25 -11.66
CA GLU A 15 -1.54 5.76 -10.49
C GLU A 15 -2.37 4.55 -10.92
N VAL A 16 -2.21 3.43 -10.21
CA VAL A 16 -3.00 2.23 -10.42
C VAL A 16 -3.75 1.91 -9.13
N GLU A 17 -5.06 1.72 -9.25
CA GLU A 17 -5.92 1.34 -8.14
C GLU A 17 -6.30 -0.13 -8.27
N PHE A 18 -6.11 -0.88 -7.20
CA PHE A 18 -6.52 -2.28 -7.12
C PHE A 18 -7.43 -2.48 -5.93
N GLU A 19 -8.60 -3.07 -6.17
CA GLU A 19 -9.50 -3.50 -5.11
C GLU A 19 -9.10 -4.91 -4.65
N ILE A 20 -8.89 -5.06 -3.35
CA ILE A 20 -8.64 -6.35 -2.71
C ILE A 20 -9.92 -6.79 -2.01
N ILE A 21 -10.41 -7.95 -2.43
CA ILE A 21 -11.54 -8.66 -1.83
C ILE A 21 -11.00 -10.01 -1.37
N ASP A 22 -11.04 -10.28 -0.06
CA ASP A 22 -10.71 -11.60 0.49
C ASP A 22 -12.03 -12.33 0.81
N GLU A 23 -12.32 -13.39 0.07
CA GLU A 23 -13.53 -14.20 0.28
C GLU A 23 -13.39 -15.18 1.46
N LYS A 24 -12.18 -15.43 1.95
CA LYS A 24 -11.87 -16.47 2.95
C LYS A 24 -11.57 -15.92 4.33
N CYS A 25 -11.17 -14.65 4.44
CA CYS A 25 -10.89 -13.97 5.70
C CYS A 25 -11.80 -12.73 5.83
N PRO A 26 -12.29 -12.36 7.02
CA PRO A 26 -12.99 -11.10 7.24
C PRO A 26 -12.03 -9.90 7.19
N MET A 27 -11.25 -9.77 6.12
CA MET A 27 -10.57 -8.52 5.82
C MET A 27 -11.54 -7.59 5.10
N PRO A 28 -11.64 -6.32 5.51
CA PRO A 28 -12.47 -5.35 4.80
C PRO A 28 -11.95 -5.19 3.37
N VAL A 29 -12.88 -5.03 2.43
CA VAL A 29 -12.56 -4.64 1.06
C VAL A 29 -11.76 -3.35 1.09
N ARG A 30 -10.62 -3.33 0.41
CA ARG A 30 -9.72 -2.17 0.42
C ARG A 30 -9.19 -1.87 -0.97
N VAL A 31 -8.93 -0.59 -1.19
CA VAL A 31 -8.31 -0.11 -2.42
C VAL A 31 -6.86 0.23 -2.12
N ILE A 32 -5.94 -0.43 -2.80
CA ILE A 32 -4.52 -0.10 -2.79
C ILE A 32 -4.24 0.83 -3.96
N LYS A 33 -3.53 1.94 -3.69
CA LYS A 33 -3.02 2.84 -4.72
C LYS A 33 -1.54 2.61 -4.89
N GLN A 34 -1.11 2.28 -6.11
CA GLN A 34 0.28 2.10 -6.46
C GLN A 34 0.72 3.17 -7.46
N TYR A 35 1.86 3.79 -7.19
CA TYR A 35 2.47 4.79 -8.06
C TYR A 35 3.72 4.19 -8.70
N GLN A 36 3.74 4.17 -10.03
CA GLN A 36 4.83 3.60 -10.81
C GLN A 36 5.29 4.58 -11.90
N THR A 37 6.58 4.56 -12.22
CA THR A 37 7.10 5.27 -13.41
C THR A 37 6.59 4.60 -14.68
N LEU A 38 6.67 5.31 -15.81
CA LEU A 38 6.39 4.75 -17.13
C LEU A 38 7.30 3.56 -17.49
N GLU A 39 8.47 3.47 -16.86
CA GLU A 39 9.44 2.38 -17.02
C GLU A 39 9.13 1.17 -16.11
N GLY A 40 8.02 1.21 -15.37
CA GLY A 40 7.57 0.13 -14.48
C GLY A 40 8.22 0.12 -13.09
N LYS A 41 8.96 1.17 -12.72
CA LYS A 41 9.56 1.26 -11.38
C LYS A 41 8.52 1.74 -10.36
N ILE A 42 8.30 0.97 -9.30
CA ILE A 42 7.41 1.34 -8.19
C ILE A 42 8.07 2.45 -7.36
N ILE A 43 7.35 3.56 -7.20
CA ILE A 43 7.79 4.72 -6.40
C ILE A 43 7.13 4.69 -5.02
N GLY A 44 5.90 4.18 -4.93
CA GLY A 44 5.19 4.09 -3.66
C GLY A 44 3.92 3.27 -3.77
N ILE A 45 3.50 2.75 -2.63
CA ILE A 45 2.25 2.01 -2.44
C ILE A 45 1.56 2.67 -1.24
N ILE A 46 0.25 2.89 -1.35
CA ILE A 46 -0.61 3.29 -0.25
C ILE A 46 -1.59 2.14 -0.04
N ASP A 47 -1.28 1.28 0.94
CA ASP A 47 -2.25 0.33 1.48
C ASP A 47 -2.84 0.90 2.78
N PRO A 48 -4.16 1.07 2.89
CA PRO A 48 -4.82 1.42 4.16
C PRO A 48 -4.41 0.53 5.34
N MET A 49 -4.00 -0.71 5.07
CA MET A 49 -3.51 -1.68 6.05
C MET A 49 -2.03 -1.53 6.41
N ASP A 50 -1.23 -0.71 5.73
CA ASP A 50 0.18 -0.49 6.11
C ASP A 50 0.29 0.11 7.53
N ASN A 51 -0.68 0.94 7.92
CA ASN A 51 -0.80 1.47 9.28
C ASN A 51 -1.32 0.43 10.29
N TYR A 52 -1.93 -0.65 9.80
CA TYR A 52 -2.35 -1.81 10.61
C TYR A 52 -1.20 -2.82 10.68
N SER A 53 -0.04 -2.34 11.10
CA SER A 53 1.07 -3.21 11.46
C SER A 53 0.70 -4.02 12.70
N LEU A 54 0.33 -5.29 12.47
CA LEU A 54 0.51 -6.41 13.39
C LEU A 54 -0.15 -6.27 14.77
N ILE A 55 -1.48 -6.31 14.83
CA ILE A 55 -2.09 -7.13 15.89
C ILE A 55 -2.24 -8.51 15.26
N ASN A 56 -1.31 -9.42 15.58
CA ASN A 56 -1.49 -10.86 15.38
C ASN A 56 -2.69 -11.30 16.22
N ILE A 57 -3.89 -11.03 15.74
CA ILE A 57 -5.08 -11.69 16.24
C ILE A 57 -4.99 -13.08 15.60
N GLU A 58 -4.51 -14.06 16.37
CA GLU A 58 -4.71 -15.46 16.04
C GLU A 58 -6.21 -15.67 15.89
N TYR A 59 -6.71 -15.64 14.66
CA TYR A 59 -8.09 -15.97 14.38
C TYR A 59 -8.23 -17.49 14.59
N SER A 60 -8.56 -17.90 15.82
CA SER A 60 -9.02 -19.25 16.09
C SER A 60 -10.43 -19.37 15.51
N TYR A 61 -10.55 -19.90 14.30
CA TYR A 61 -11.83 -20.29 13.71
C TYR A 61 -12.38 -21.45 14.56
N LYS A 62 -13.34 -21.17 15.44
CA LYS A 62 -14.16 -22.23 16.05
C LYS A 62 -15.18 -22.67 15.01
N LYS A 63 -14.94 -23.88 14.50
CA LYS A 63 -15.79 -24.62 13.56
C LYS A 63 -17.16 -24.94 14.16
#